data_AF-A0A5T6L0D1-F1
#
_entry.id   AF-A0A5T6L0D1-F1
#
_cell.length_a   1.000
_cell.length_b   1.000
_cell.length_c   1.000
_cell.angle_alpha   90.00
_cell.angle_beta   90.00
_cell.angle_gamma   90.00
#
_symmetry.space_group_name_H-M   'P 1'
#
loop_
_entity.id
_entity.type
_entity.pdbx_description
1 polymer ?
#
loop_
_entity_poly.entity_id
_entity_poly.type
_entity_poly.pdbx_seq_one_letter_code
_entity_poly.pdbx_strand_id
1 'polypeptide(L)'
;MSERITFNATNSETLRVVDEYSKTQKISRSQVISTLLDATVPVLKDINRYYQLADELKARLLSGVYQQDLPRRRSVVAAEKYCMEIWESKLQAGKGYDFDSVNGRVHVREHKRHHRRDNAVGRVENRYIKELCQSLLERSEQDARYACFIYTERIIFADVETSEHSSSPVKLAAGDTVILLAKDVVFNEFFFDTGKALFINVVDLMSYGTGGIPETTGDPRVHCWVPILFSGKNAVIVPVYLIDPATASTLRKPDKITVIYRGKK
;
A
#
# COMPACT_ATOMS: atom_id res chain seq x y z
N MET A 1 -39.30 -23.56 -12.55
CA MET A 1 -40.77 -23.42 -12.44
C MET A 1 -41.08 -21.94 -12.41
N SER A 2 -42.07 -21.46 -13.18
CA SER A 2 -42.48 -20.05 -13.17
C SER A 2 -43.61 -19.85 -12.16
N GLU A 3 -43.43 -18.97 -11.18
CA GLU A 3 -44.49 -18.57 -10.25
C GLU A 3 -45.34 -17.46 -10.88
N ARG A 4 -46.67 -17.59 -10.80
CA ARG A 4 -47.60 -16.61 -11.37
C ARG A 4 -47.97 -15.59 -10.30
N ILE A 5 -47.65 -14.33 -10.56
CA ILE A 5 -47.99 -13.20 -9.69
C ILE A 5 -48.91 -12.22 -10.44
N THR A 6 -49.83 -11.58 -9.70
CA THR A 6 -50.71 -10.53 -10.23
C THR A 6 -50.21 -9.18 -9.75
N PHE A 7 -50.02 -8.23 -10.67
CA PHE A 7 -49.51 -6.90 -10.36
C PHE A 7 -50.51 -5.83 -10.80
N ASN A 8 -50.79 -4.87 -9.91
CA ASN A 8 -51.63 -3.71 -10.17
C ASN A 8 -50.78 -2.43 -10.06
N ALA A 9 -50.63 -1.70 -11.17
CA ALA A 9 -49.98 -0.39 -11.14
C ALA A 9 -51.00 0.69 -10.77
N THR A 10 -50.70 1.47 -9.74
CA THR A 10 -51.52 2.62 -9.31
C THR A 10 -51.14 3.92 -9.99
N ASN A 11 -49.93 4.00 -10.55
CA ASN A 11 -49.44 5.15 -11.31
C ASN A 11 -49.58 4.91 -12.82
N SER A 12 -50.42 5.72 -13.48
CA SER A 12 -50.66 5.65 -14.92
C SER A 12 -49.41 5.94 -15.77
N GLU A 13 -48.49 6.75 -15.25
CA GLU A 13 -47.23 7.09 -15.91
C GLU A 13 -46.30 5.87 -15.99
N THR A 14 -46.27 5.04 -14.96
CA THR A 14 -45.45 3.83 -14.91
C THR A 14 -45.82 2.85 -16.02
N LEU A 15 -47.12 2.65 -16.26
CA LEU A 15 -47.58 1.77 -17.35
C LEU A 15 -47.24 2.36 -18.72
N ARG A 16 -47.38 3.68 -18.89
CA ARG A 16 -47.06 4.38 -20.13
C ARG A 16 -45.58 4.21 -20.53
N VAL A 17 -44.67 4.43 -19.58
CA VAL A 17 -43.21 4.30 -19.83
C VAL A 17 -42.82 2.84 -20.10
N VAL A 18 -43.40 1.89 -19.38
CA VAL A 18 -43.17 0.45 -19.63
C VAL A 18 -43.66 0.04 -21.02
N ASP A 19 -44.78 0.60 -21.48
CA ASP A 19 -45.31 0.34 -22.83
C ASP A 19 -44.43 0.89 -23.93
N GLU A 20 -43.92 2.11 -23.74
CA GLU A 20 -43.00 2.73 -24.68
C GLU A 20 -41.70 1.93 -24.78
N TYR A 21 -41.16 1.48 -23.65
CA TYR A 21 -39.98 0.62 -23.61
C TYR A 21 -40.24 -0.74 -24.26
N SER A 22 -41.38 -1.37 -23.98
CA SER A 22 -41.82 -2.64 -24.58
C SER A 22 -41.88 -2.54 -26.11
N LYS A 23 -42.46 -1.46 -26.64
CA LYS A 23 -42.53 -1.20 -28.09
C LYS A 23 -41.14 -0.96 -28.69
N THR A 24 -40.32 -0.16 -28.02
CA THR A 24 -38.97 0.19 -28.49
C THR A 24 -38.05 -1.02 -28.55
N GLN A 25 -38.11 -1.88 -27.53
CA GLN A 25 -37.28 -3.08 -27.43
C GLN A 25 -37.90 -4.34 -28.05
N LYS A 26 -39.14 -4.23 -28.60
CA LYS A 26 -39.89 -5.33 -29.22
C LYS A 26 -40.05 -6.58 -28.34
N ILE A 27 -40.26 -6.37 -27.04
CA ILE A 27 -40.49 -7.44 -26.06
C ILE A 27 -41.83 -7.24 -25.36
N SER A 28 -42.42 -8.31 -24.81
CA SER A 28 -43.71 -8.19 -24.13
C SER A 28 -43.59 -7.36 -22.85
N ARG A 29 -44.70 -6.72 -22.46
CA ARG A 29 -44.82 -6.00 -21.19
C ARG A 29 -44.43 -6.87 -19.99
N SER A 30 -44.85 -8.14 -19.99
CA SER A 30 -44.50 -9.11 -18.93
C SER A 30 -42.99 -9.38 -18.87
N GLN A 31 -42.32 -9.47 -20.03
CA GLN A 31 -40.87 -9.66 -20.09
C GLN A 31 -40.13 -8.44 -19.53
N VAL A 32 -40.56 -7.23 -19.89
CA VAL A 32 -39.99 -5.98 -19.33
C VAL A 32 -40.09 -5.96 -17.81
N ILE A 33 -41.28 -6.27 -17.27
CA ILE A 33 -41.52 -6.28 -15.83
C ILE A 33 -40.66 -7.36 -15.14
N SER A 34 -40.59 -8.56 -15.71
CA SER A 34 -39.74 -9.64 -15.16
C SER A 34 -38.27 -9.21 -15.11
N THR A 35 -37.74 -8.65 -16.20
CA THR A 35 -36.34 -8.21 -16.25
C THR A 35 -36.04 -7.08 -15.28
N LEU A 36 -36.96 -6.13 -15.10
CA LEU A 36 -36.80 -5.06 -14.09
C LEU A 36 -36.81 -5.62 -12.67
N LEU A 37 -37.72 -6.56 -12.37
CA LEU A 37 -37.76 -7.23 -11.07
C LEU A 37 -36.47 -8.01 -10.82
N ASP A 38 -36.01 -8.82 -11.78
CA ASP A 38 -34.76 -9.58 -11.69
C ASP A 38 -33.54 -8.65 -11.47
N ALA A 39 -33.50 -7.50 -12.17
CA ALA A 39 -32.45 -6.51 -12.01
C ALA A 39 -32.44 -5.86 -10.61
N THR A 40 -33.59 -5.80 -9.93
CA THR A 40 -33.68 -5.27 -8.56
C THR A 40 -33.34 -6.28 -7.48
N VAL A 41 -33.36 -7.59 -7.78
CA VAL A 41 -33.07 -8.66 -6.80
C VAL A 41 -31.72 -8.48 -6.08
N PRO A 42 -30.59 -8.17 -6.75
CA PRO A 42 -29.31 -7.98 -6.07
C PRO A 42 -29.35 -6.81 -5.07
N VAL A 43 -29.97 -5.70 -5.47
CA VAL A 43 -30.09 -4.50 -4.61
C VAL A 43 -30.95 -4.80 -3.39
N LEU A 44 -32.08 -5.48 -3.57
CA LEU A 44 -32.95 -5.90 -2.47
C LEU A 44 -32.26 -6.91 -1.54
N LYS A 45 -31.43 -7.82 -2.07
CA LYS A 45 -30.61 -8.74 -1.26
C LYS A 45 -29.59 -7.98 -0.41
N ASP A 46 -28.94 -6.98 -0.97
CA ASP A 46 -27.97 -6.16 -0.24
C ASP A 46 -28.67 -5.35 0.86
N ILE A 47 -29.80 -4.70 0.56
CA ILE A 47 -30.61 -3.98 1.54
C ILE A 47 -31.02 -4.91 2.70
N ASN A 48 -31.58 -6.08 2.41
CA ASN A 48 -31.99 -7.04 3.43
C ASN A 48 -30.81 -7.51 4.28
N ARG A 49 -29.66 -7.74 3.66
CA ARG A 49 -28.43 -8.14 4.37
C ARG A 49 -27.95 -7.05 5.32
N TYR A 50 -28.02 -5.77 4.92
CA TYR A 50 -27.67 -4.67 5.80
C TYR A 50 -28.61 -4.54 7.00
N TYR A 51 -29.91 -4.74 6.80
CA TYR A 51 -30.87 -4.77 7.91
C TYR A 51 -30.63 -5.95 8.87
N GLN A 52 -30.37 -7.15 8.34
CA GLN A 52 -30.02 -8.30 9.17
C GLN A 52 -28.74 -8.06 9.99
N LEU A 53 -27.71 -7.47 9.37
CA LEU A 53 -26.49 -7.05 10.06
C LEU A 53 -26.78 -6.01 11.14
N ALA A 54 -27.64 -5.02 10.87
CA ALA A 54 -28.01 -4.01 11.83
C ALA A 54 -28.76 -4.61 13.04
N ASP A 55 -29.68 -5.54 12.79
CA ASP A 55 -30.42 -6.25 13.84
C ASP A 55 -29.50 -7.17 14.66
N GLU A 56 -28.55 -7.86 14.02
CA GLU A 56 -27.54 -8.66 14.71
C GLU A 56 -26.64 -7.78 15.60
N LEU A 57 -26.20 -6.63 15.08
CA LEU A 57 -25.43 -5.65 15.86
C LEU A 57 -26.23 -5.08 17.03
N LYS A 58 -27.53 -4.81 16.83
CA LYS A 58 -28.43 -4.33 17.89
C LYS A 58 -28.65 -5.41 18.96
N ALA A 59 -28.86 -6.66 18.56
CA ALA A 59 -28.98 -7.79 19.49
C ALA A 59 -27.69 -7.97 20.31
N ARG A 60 -26.52 -7.83 19.69
CA ARG A 60 -25.22 -7.92 20.35
C ARG A 60 -24.93 -6.76 21.30
N LEU A 61 -25.34 -5.53 20.93
CA LEU A 61 -25.28 -4.37 21.81
C LEU A 61 -26.12 -4.59 23.07
N LEU A 62 -27.34 -5.12 22.90
CA LEU A 62 -28.27 -5.39 24.00
C LEU A 62 -27.89 -6.60 24.84
N SER A 63 -27.13 -7.56 24.30
CA SER A 63 -26.68 -8.75 25.04
C SER A 63 -25.47 -8.49 25.94
N GLY A 64 -24.89 -7.28 25.95
CA GLY A 64 -23.78 -6.91 26.85
C GLY A 64 -22.45 -7.62 26.59
N VAL A 65 -22.37 -8.48 25.57
CA VAL A 65 -21.17 -9.23 25.18
C VAL A 65 -20.45 -8.44 24.08
N TYR A 66 -19.80 -7.34 24.46
CA TYR A 66 -18.73 -6.77 23.64
C TYR A 66 -17.45 -7.60 23.86
N GLN A 67 -17.44 -8.83 23.37
CA GLN A 67 -16.19 -9.50 23.02
C GLN A 67 -15.80 -9.06 21.62
N GLN A 68 -14.61 -8.48 21.52
CA GLN A 68 -13.99 -7.89 20.34
C GLN A 68 -13.53 -8.97 19.33
N ASP A 69 -14.17 -10.13 19.32
CA ASP A 69 -13.71 -11.32 18.62
C ASP A 69 -14.76 -11.79 17.61
N LEU A 70 -14.93 -11.05 16.53
CA LEU A 70 -15.33 -11.64 15.26
C LEU A 70 -14.64 -10.88 14.12
N PRO A 71 -13.99 -11.57 13.17
CA PRO A 71 -13.26 -10.94 12.09
C PRO A 71 -14.28 -10.22 11.22
N ARG A 72 -14.30 -8.89 11.29
CA ARG A 72 -14.92 -8.07 10.27
C ARG A 72 -14.36 -8.58 8.94
N ARG A 73 -15.23 -9.06 8.03
CA ARG A 73 -14.93 -9.02 6.59
C ARG A 73 -14.81 -7.53 6.25
N ARG A 74 -13.66 -6.93 6.60
CA ARG A 74 -13.29 -5.60 6.14
C ARG A 74 -13.08 -5.77 4.65
N SER A 75 -13.75 -4.95 3.85
CA SER A 75 -13.21 -4.68 2.51
C SER A 75 -11.76 -4.29 2.75
N VAL A 76 -10.82 -5.12 2.27
CA VAL A 76 -9.38 -4.94 2.45
C VAL A 76 -9.05 -3.46 2.29
N VAL A 77 -9.49 -2.87 1.16
CA VAL A 77 -9.50 -1.43 0.81
C VAL A 77 -9.70 -0.43 1.96
N ALA A 78 -10.53 -0.71 2.97
CA ALA A 78 -10.75 0.20 4.10
C ALA A 78 -9.55 0.27 5.06
N ALA A 79 -8.83 -0.84 5.28
CA ALA A 79 -7.66 -0.89 6.15
C ALA A 79 -6.44 -0.28 5.47
N GLU A 80 -6.12 -0.64 4.22
CA GLU A 80 -4.98 -0.03 3.50
C GLU A 80 -5.19 1.47 3.34
N LYS A 81 -6.38 1.91 2.90
CA LYS A 81 -6.66 3.34 2.69
C LYS A 81 -6.51 4.13 4.00
N TYR A 82 -7.01 3.58 5.11
CA TYR A 82 -6.91 4.24 6.41
C TYR A 82 -5.46 4.29 6.90
N CYS A 83 -4.70 3.20 6.78
CA CYS A 83 -3.29 3.19 7.20
C CYS A 83 -2.42 4.06 6.29
N MET A 84 -2.75 4.17 5.00
CA MET A 84 -2.13 5.10 4.06
C MET A 84 -2.37 6.56 4.48
N GLU A 85 -3.60 6.90 4.84
CA GLU A 85 -3.93 8.24 5.36
C GLU A 85 -3.18 8.55 6.66
N ILE A 86 -3.04 7.58 7.56
CA ILE A 86 -2.21 7.72 8.77
C ILE A 86 -0.75 8.00 8.38
N TRP A 87 -0.19 7.23 7.45
CA TRP A 87 1.19 7.42 7.01
C TRP A 87 1.38 8.84 6.45
N GLU A 88 0.55 9.26 5.51
CA GLU A 88 0.69 10.53 4.81
C GLU A 88 0.42 11.75 5.72
N SER A 89 -0.58 11.66 6.62
CA SER A 89 -1.03 12.81 7.40
C SER A 89 -0.42 12.91 8.80
N LYS A 90 -0.02 11.77 9.41
CA LYS A 90 0.45 11.73 10.80
C LYS A 90 1.92 11.38 10.92
N LEU A 91 2.42 10.46 10.09
CA LEU A 91 3.78 9.93 10.23
C LEU A 91 4.78 10.62 9.29
N GLN A 92 4.43 10.87 8.04
CA GLN A 92 5.35 11.46 7.07
C GLN A 92 5.64 12.93 7.41
N ALA A 93 6.92 13.27 7.46
CA ALA A 93 7.43 14.58 7.82
C ALA A 93 7.94 15.37 6.59
N GLY A 94 8.43 14.68 5.56
CA GLY A 94 9.01 15.34 4.40
C GLY A 94 9.67 14.38 3.42
N LYS A 95 10.27 14.96 2.37
CA LYS A 95 11.02 14.23 1.34
C LYS A 95 12.34 14.93 1.05
N GLY A 96 13.40 14.15 0.92
CA GLY A 96 14.68 14.55 0.34
C GLY A 96 14.96 13.77 -0.95
N TYR A 97 15.97 14.21 -1.70
CA TYR A 97 16.34 13.61 -2.97
C TYR A 97 17.85 13.54 -3.11
N ASP A 98 18.32 12.49 -3.76
CA ASP A 98 19.71 12.34 -4.19
C ASP A 98 19.72 11.73 -5.59
N PHE A 99 20.05 12.56 -6.59
CA PHE A 99 19.96 12.21 -8.00
C PHE A 99 21.35 12.07 -8.60
N ASP A 100 21.84 10.83 -8.63
CA ASP A 100 23.11 10.48 -9.29
C ASP A 100 23.09 10.85 -10.77
N SER A 101 21.92 10.82 -11.41
CA SER A 101 21.73 11.24 -12.81
C SER A 101 22.11 12.71 -13.04
N VAL A 102 21.99 13.56 -12.01
CA VAL A 102 22.34 14.98 -12.03
C VAL A 102 23.75 15.21 -11.50
N ASN A 103 24.13 14.54 -10.42
CA ASN A 103 25.42 14.72 -9.75
C ASN A 103 26.60 14.10 -10.54
N GLY A 104 26.31 13.14 -11.41
CA GLY A 104 27.28 12.54 -12.33
C GLY A 104 28.24 11.54 -11.70
N ARG A 105 29.13 11.00 -12.54
CA ARG A 105 29.98 9.85 -12.19
C ARG A 105 31.01 10.13 -11.09
N VAL A 106 31.52 11.36 -11.01
CA VAL A 106 32.50 11.76 -9.98
C VAL A 106 31.88 11.63 -8.59
N HIS A 107 30.65 12.17 -8.42
CA HIS A 107 29.89 12.06 -7.19
C HIS A 107 29.69 10.59 -6.77
N VAL A 108 29.28 9.74 -7.72
CA VAL A 108 29.07 8.31 -7.49
C VAL A 108 30.38 7.61 -7.06
N ARG A 109 31.52 7.94 -7.68
CA ARG A 109 32.83 7.37 -7.33
C ARG A 109 33.27 7.74 -5.92
N GLU A 110 33.04 8.99 -5.51
CA GLU A 110 33.41 9.48 -4.19
C GLU A 110 32.57 8.82 -3.10
N HIS A 111 31.26 8.71 -3.31
CA HIS A 111 30.29 8.40 -2.27
C HIS A 111 29.75 6.97 -2.29
N LYS A 112 29.82 6.26 -3.43
CA LYS A 112 29.11 4.99 -3.63
C LYS A 112 29.98 3.87 -4.24
N ARG A 113 31.31 3.97 -4.14
CA ARG A 113 32.25 2.92 -4.57
C ARG A 113 32.32 1.72 -3.61
N HIS A 114 32.56 0.52 -4.14
CA HIS A 114 32.80 -0.69 -3.34
C HIS A 114 33.53 -1.79 -4.11
N HIS A 115 34.11 -2.75 -3.38
CA HIS A 115 34.76 -3.96 -3.93
C HIS A 115 33.95 -5.24 -3.67
N ARG A 116 32.69 -5.11 -3.25
CA ARG A 116 31.84 -6.26 -2.93
C ARG A 116 31.58 -7.15 -4.14
N ARG A 117 31.60 -8.47 -3.92
CA ARG A 117 31.22 -9.46 -4.94
C ARG A 117 29.71 -9.54 -5.13
N ASP A 118 28.97 -9.43 -4.04
CA ASP A 118 27.52 -9.33 -4.03
C ASP A 118 27.02 -7.93 -4.40
N ASN A 119 25.69 -7.78 -4.45
CA ASN A 119 25.02 -6.52 -4.76
C ASN A 119 24.62 -5.72 -3.51
N ALA A 120 25.13 -6.08 -2.33
CA ALA A 120 24.76 -5.41 -1.09
C ALA A 120 25.36 -4.00 -1.03
N VAL A 121 24.81 -3.16 -0.16
CA VAL A 121 25.27 -1.79 0.06
C VAL A 121 26.74 -1.78 0.52
N GLY A 122 27.55 -0.99 -0.18
CA GLY A 122 28.97 -0.82 0.13
C GLY A 122 29.24 -0.07 1.43
N ARG A 123 30.46 -0.18 1.99
CA ARG A 123 30.82 0.57 3.22
C ARG A 123 30.84 2.08 2.99
N VAL A 124 31.35 2.53 1.83
CA VAL A 124 31.40 3.95 1.45
C VAL A 124 29.97 4.46 1.21
N GLU A 125 29.21 3.73 0.40
CA GLU A 125 27.78 3.97 0.14
C GLU A 125 26.97 4.11 1.44
N ASN A 126 27.10 3.15 2.37
CA ASN A 126 26.38 3.18 3.64
C ASN A 126 26.77 4.37 4.52
N ARG A 127 28.05 4.77 4.51
CA ARG A 127 28.51 5.94 5.26
C ARG A 127 27.87 7.21 4.70
N TYR A 128 27.93 7.39 3.39
CA TYR A 128 27.33 8.51 2.70
C TYR A 128 25.82 8.59 2.96
N ILE A 129 25.09 7.48 2.79
CA ILE A 129 23.65 7.41 3.06
C ILE A 129 23.35 7.84 4.49
N LYS A 130 24.12 7.35 5.48
CA LYS A 130 23.93 7.72 6.87
C LYS A 130 24.15 9.21 7.12
N GLU A 131 25.24 9.77 6.59
CA GLU A 131 25.57 11.19 6.73
C GLU A 131 24.48 12.08 6.09
N LEU A 132 24.05 11.75 4.87
CA LEU A 132 23.00 12.47 4.16
C LEU A 132 21.67 12.42 4.91
N CYS A 133 21.20 11.22 5.27
CA CYS A 133 19.95 11.06 6.00
C CYS A 133 19.99 11.72 7.37
N GLN A 134 21.11 11.63 8.09
CA GLN A 134 21.27 12.29 9.39
C GLN A 134 21.18 13.82 9.24
N SER A 135 21.83 14.39 8.23
CA SER A 135 21.74 15.83 7.95
C SER A 135 20.31 16.26 7.62
N LEU A 136 19.55 15.45 6.87
CA LEU A 136 18.14 15.72 6.57
C LEU A 136 17.25 15.64 7.81
N LEU A 137 17.50 14.67 8.70
CA LEU A 137 16.78 14.55 9.98
C LEU A 137 17.03 15.76 10.88
N GLU A 138 18.28 16.21 11.00
CA GLU A 138 18.65 17.37 11.82
C GLU A 138 18.06 18.68 11.31
N ARG A 139 17.89 18.82 9.99
CA ARG A 139 17.30 20.01 9.35
C ARG A 139 15.78 19.98 9.27
N SER A 140 15.15 18.87 9.64
CA SER A 140 13.70 18.72 9.53
C SER A 140 12.97 19.55 10.60
N GLU A 141 12.19 20.54 10.16
CA GLU A 141 11.34 21.36 11.04
C GLU A 141 10.18 20.57 11.69
N GLN A 142 9.88 19.38 11.17
CA GLN A 142 8.74 18.56 11.59
C GLN A 142 9.06 17.44 12.60
N ASP A 143 10.17 17.52 13.33
CA ASP A 143 10.63 16.47 14.29
C ASP A 143 10.70 15.08 13.64
N ALA A 144 11.33 14.99 12.46
CA ALA A 144 11.55 13.70 11.81
C ALA A 144 12.58 12.88 12.60
N ARG A 145 12.27 11.60 12.85
CA ARG A 145 13.12 10.68 13.62
C ARG A 145 13.61 9.49 12.80
N TYR A 146 12.92 9.19 11.70
CA TYR A 146 13.23 8.10 10.80
C TYR A 146 13.42 8.60 9.36
N ALA A 147 14.33 7.99 8.63
CA ALA A 147 14.59 8.23 7.23
C ALA A 147 14.58 6.90 6.46
N CYS A 148 13.81 6.84 5.38
CA CYS A 148 13.82 5.72 4.43
C CYS A 148 14.53 6.18 3.16
N PHE A 149 15.77 5.73 2.95
CA PHE A 149 16.53 5.96 1.73
C PHE A 149 16.10 4.94 0.67
N ILE A 150 15.38 5.38 -0.35
CA ILE A 150 14.76 4.51 -1.35
C ILE A 150 15.39 4.76 -2.71
N TYR A 151 16.16 3.79 -3.19
CA TYR A 151 16.62 3.78 -4.57
C TYR A 151 15.46 3.51 -5.52
N THR A 152 15.20 4.42 -6.46
CA THR A 152 14.19 4.24 -7.50
C THR A 152 14.63 3.21 -8.54
N GLU A 153 15.92 3.21 -8.87
CA GLU A 153 16.58 2.20 -9.70
C GLU A 153 18.07 2.13 -9.34
N ARG A 154 18.46 1.13 -8.53
CA ARG A 154 19.87 0.92 -8.16
C ARG A 154 20.55 0.04 -9.20
N ILE A 155 21.61 0.57 -9.81
CA ILE A 155 22.50 -0.15 -10.73
C ILE A 155 23.90 -0.26 -10.13
N ILE A 156 24.59 -1.35 -10.44
CA ILE A 156 26.00 -1.55 -10.07
C ILE A 156 26.79 -1.82 -11.35
N PHE A 157 27.86 -1.06 -11.56
CA PHE A 157 28.73 -1.22 -12.73
C PHE A 157 30.20 -1.11 -12.33
N ALA A 158 31.10 -1.65 -13.18
CA ALA A 158 32.53 -1.56 -12.96
C ALA A 158 33.05 -0.15 -13.28
N ASP A 159 33.96 0.36 -12.48
CA ASP A 159 34.63 1.62 -12.74
C ASP A 159 35.72 1.42 -13.78
N VAL A 160 35.41 1.77 -15.03
CA VAL A 160 36.29 1.56 -16.20
C VAL A 160 37.71 2.11 -15.96
N GLU A 161 37.83 3.29 -15.34
CA GLU A 161 39.11 3.97 -15.09
C GLU A 161 40.06 3.22 -14.14
N THR A 162 39.54 2.36 -13.26
CA THR A 162 40.38 1.54 -12.36
C THR A 162 40.43 0.07 -12.77
N SER A 163 39.61 -0.33 -13.75
CA SER A 163 39.47 -1.73 -14.17
C SER A 163 40.57 -2.20 -15.13
N GLU A 164 41.25 -1.30 -15.85
CA GLU A 164 42.30 -1.67 -16.82
C GLU A 164 43.60 -2.18 -16.15
N HIS A 165 43.77 -1.96 -14.85
CA HIS A 165 45.03 -2.25 -14.14
C HIS A 165 44.87 -3.02 -12.82
N SER A 166 43.67 -3.49 -12.49
CA SER A 166 43.37 -4.11 -11.18
C SER A 166 42.77 -5.51 -11.33
N SER A 167 43.32 -6.48 -10.59
CA SER A 167 42.73 -7.83 -10.43
C SER A 167 41.40 -7.83 -9.65
N SER A 168 41.02 -6.68 -9.08
CA SER A 168 39.75 -6.47 -8.37
C SER A 168 39.12 -5.12 -8.78
N PRO A 169 38.33 -5.09 -9.87
CA PRO A 169 37.77 -3.84 -10.37
C PRO A 169 36.88 -3.18 -9.31
N VAL A 170 37.08 -1.88 -9.09
CA VAL A 170 36.19 -1.08 -8.24
C VAL A 170 34.81 -1.10 -8.89
N LYS A 171 33.76 -1.32 -8.10
CA LYS A 171 32.37 -1.18 -8.54
C LYS A 171 31.79 0.13 -8.02
N LEU A 172 30.88 0.71 -8.79
CA LEU A 172 30.11 1.89 -8.45
C LEU A 172 28.64 1.51 -8.36
N ALA A 173 27.99 1.89 -7.26
CA ALA A 173 26.55 1.82 -7.12
C ALA A 173 25.96 3.20 -7.46
N ALA A 174 25.05 3.26 -8.43
CA ALA A 174 24.33 4.49 -8.78
C ALA A 174 22.83 4.24 -8.77
N GLY A 175 22.06 5.31 -8.64
CA GLY A 175 20.62 5.29 -8.76
C GLY A 175 19.98 6.51 -8.12
N ASP A 176 19.00 7.08 -8.81
CA ASP A 176 18.22 8.20 -8.28
C ASP A 176 17.43 7.73 -7.06
N THR A 177 17.42 8.56 -6.03
CA THR A 177 16.91 8.19 -4.72
C THR A 177 15.89 9.21 -4.22
N VAL A 178 14.82 8.69 -3.63
CA VAL A 178 13.89 9.45 -2.80
C VAL A 178 14.11 9.09 -1.34
N ILE A 179 14.23 10.09 -0.47
CA ILE A 179 14.41 9.91 0.96
C ILE A 179 13.12 10.34 1.65
N LEU A 180 12.36 9.39 2.20
CA LEU A 180 11.16 9.71 2.99
C LEU A 180 11.54 9.94 4.45
N LEU A 181 11.14 11.08 5.01
CA LEU A 181 11.32 11.38 6.42
C LEU A 181 10.00 11.11 7.16
N ALA A 182 10.10 10.50 8.35
CA ALA A 182 8.95 10.20 9.20
C ALA A 182 9.20 10.58 10.66
N LYS A 183 8.15 11.11 11.32
CA LYS A 183 8.14 11.52 12.73
C LYS A 183 8.25 10.32 13.67
N ASP A 184 7.50 9.27 13.36
CA ASP A 184 7.59 7.96 14.00
C ASP A 184 7.19 6.89 12.98
N VAL A 185 7.27 5.63 13.42
CA VAL A 185 6.81 4.44 12.68
C VAL A 185 5.62 3.77 13.39
N VAL A 186 5.15 4.36 14.48
CA VAL A 186 3.98 3.91 15.24
C VAL A 186 3.00 5.05 15.38
N PHE A 187 1.72 4.77 15.16
CA PHE A 187 0.61 5.68 15.47
C PHE A 187 -0.53 4.88 16.09
N ASN A 188 -0.88 5.18 17.35
CA ASN A 188 -1.82 4.41 18.16
C ASN A 188 -1.49 2.91 18.15
N GLU A 189 -2.42 2.06 17.67
CA GLU A 189 -2.27 0.61 17.53
C GLU A 189 -1.58 0.16 16.23
N PHE A 190 -1.17 1.09 15.35
CA PHE A 190 -0.59 0.75 14.05
C PHE A 190 0.93 0.91 14.04
N PHE A 191 1.64 -0.17 13.74
CA PHE A 191 3.09 -0.18 13.55
C PHE A 191 3.45 -0.41 12.08
N PHE A 192 4.15 0.56 11.48
CA PHE A 192 4.62 0.55 10.10
C PHE A 192 6.09 0.09 10.06
N ASP A 193 6.32 -1.18 9.75
CA ASP A 193 7.67 -1.75 9.79
C ASP A 193 8.45 -1.45 8.50
N THR A 194 9.07 -0.27 8.44
CA THR A 194 9.91 0.15 7.30
C THR A 194 11.10 -0.78 7.08
N GLY A 195 11.56 -1.50 8.11
CA GLY A 195 12.65 -2.47 8.01
C GLY A 195 12.32 -3.65 7.10
N LYS A 196 11.03 -3.98 6.97
CA LYS A 196 10.48 -5.03 6.10
C LYS A 196 9.83 -4.48 4.83
N ALA A 197 10.15 -3.25 4.44
CA ALA A 197 9.64 -2.66 3.22
C ALA A 197 10.02 -3.50 1.98
N LEU A 198 9.07 -3.65 1.06
CA LEU A 198 9.25 -4.34 -0.20
C LEU A 198 9.23 -3.35 -1.36
N PHE A 199 10.09 -3.61 -2.34
CA PHE A 199 10.16 -2.86 -3.57
C PHE A 199 9.52 -3.67 -4.70
N ILE A 200 8.34 -3.25 -5.16
CA ILE A 200 7.47 -4.03 -6.05
C ILE A 200 7.14 -3.28 -7.33
N ASN A 201 6.68 -3.99 -8.36
CA ASN A 201 6.17 -3.38 -9.58
C ASN A 201 4.74 -2.88 -9.35
N VAL A 202 4.43 -1.66 -9.80
CA VAL A 202 3.09 -1.07 -9.70
C VAL A 202 2.09 -1.88 -10.51
N VAL A 203 2.49 -2.47 -11.64
CA VAL A 203 1.62 -3.32 -12.47
C VAL A 203 1.14 -4.55 -11.68
N ASP A 204 2.02 -5.17 -10.90
CA ASP A 204 1.67 -6.33 -10.09
C ASP A 204 0.71 -5.92 -8.97
N LEU A 205 0.99 -4.79 -8.30
CA LEU A 205 0.12 -4.24 -7.27
C LEU A 205 -1.27 -3.88 -7.79
N MET A 206 -1.37 -3.28 -8.98
CA MET A 206 -2.64 -2.90 -9.60
C MET A 206 -3.43 -4.13 -10.08
N SER A 207 -2.75 -5.14 -10.61
CA SER A 207 -3.39 -6.30 -11.22
C SER A 207 -3.88 -7.31 -10.19
N TYR A 208 -3.08 -7.53 -9.14
CA TYR A 208 -3.33 -8.62 -8.18
C TYR A 208 -3.51 -8.13 -6.74
N GLY A 209 -3.39 -6.82 -6.50
CA GLY A 209 -3.33 -6.28 -5.14
C GLY A 209 -2.09 -6.78 -4.41
N THR A 210 -2.06 -6.54 -3.10
CA THR A 210 -0.97 -7.03 -2.24
C THR A 210 -1.03 -8.56 -2.16
N GLY A 211 -2.22 -9.16 -1.99
CA GLY A 211 -2.39 -10.62 -1.87
C GLY A 211 -1.88 -11.48 -3.04
N GLY A 212 -1.65 -10.90 -4.22
CA GLY A 212 -1.00 -11.59 -5.34
C GLY A 212 0.52 -11.57 -5.33
N ILE A 213 1.15 -10.85 -4.38
CA ILE A 213 2.59 -10.71 -4.25
C ILE A 213 3.08 -11.73 -3.21
N PRO A 214 3.87 -12.75 -3.58
CA PRO A 214 4.25 -13.85 -2.70
C PRO A 214 4.82 -13.39 -1.36
N GLU A 215 5.69 -12.39 -1.36
CA GLU A 215 6.37 -11.84 -0.19
C GLU A 215 5.40 -11.22 0.83
N THR A 216 4.20 -10.82 0.39
CA THR A 216 3.18 -10.21 1.27
C THR A 216 2.29 -11.23 1.97
N THR A 217 2.31 -12.49 1.51
CA THR A 217 1.43 -13.56 2.01
C THR A 217 2.09 -14.42 3.09
N GLY A 218 3.39 -14.26 3.31
CA GLY A 218 4.19 -15.13 4.19
C GLY A 218 4.01 -14.90 5.69
N ASP A 219 3.54 -13.72 6.13
CA ASP A 219 3.35 -13.40 7.55
C ASP A 219 1.86 -13.12 7.85
N PRO A 220 1.14 -14.06 8.49
CA PRO A 220 -0.28 -13.91 8.75
C PRO A 220 -0.61 -12.83 9.79
N ARG A 221 0.40 -12.28 10.48
CA ARG A 221 0.22 -11.21 11.48
C ARG A 221 0.14 -9.82 10.85
N VAL A 222 0.50 -9.69 9.57
CA VAL A 222 0.42 -8.41 8.87
C VAL A 222 -1.05 -8.02 8.76
N HIS A 223 -1.38 -6.85 9.29
CA HIS A 223 -2.73 -6.30 9.24
C HIS A 223 -3.11 -5.87 7.82
N CYS A 224 -2.21 -5.12 7.17
CA CYS A 224 -2.31 -4.73 5.76
C CYS A 224 -0.94 -4.28 5.23
N TRP A 225 -0.83 -4.11 3.92
CA TRP A 225 0.37 -3.59 3.26
C TRP A 225 0.05 -2.23 2.64
N VAL A 226 0.84 -1.22 2.98
CA VAL A 226 0.58 0.17 2.58
C VAL A 226 1.67 0.66 1.64
N PRO A 227 1.35 1.23 0.47
CA PRO A 227 2.32 1.91 -0.36
C PRO A 227 2.73 3.24 0.27
N ILE A 228 4.03 3.44 0.48
CA ILE A 228 4.61 4.68 1.04
C ILE A 228 5.35 5.52 -0.01
N LEU A 229 5.66 4.93 -1.17
CA LEU A 229 6.22 5.62 -2.32
C LEU A 229 5.73 4.98 -3.62
N PHE A 230 5.36 5.81 -4.58
CA PHE A 230 5.24 5.44 -5.98
C PHE A 230 6.33 6.17 -6.78
N SER A 231 7.06 5.44 -7.61
CA SER A 231 8.12 5.98 -8.46
C SER A 231 8.13 5.25 -9.82
N GLY A 232 7.56 5.90 -10.82
CA GLY A 232 7.42 5.33 -12.17
C GLY A 232 6.67 4.00 -12.15
N LYS A 233 7.33 2.94 -12.61
CA LYS A 233 6.80 1.57 -12.62
C LYS A 233 6.93 0.83 -11.29
N ASN A 234 7.46 1.47 -10.25
CA ASN A 234 7.78 0.84 -8.97
C ASN A 234 7.00 1.46 -7.81
N ALA A 235 6.69 0.65 -6.81
CA ALA A 235 6.16 1.08 -5.53
C ALA A 235 6.97 0.50 -4.39
N VAL A 236 7.05 1.23 -3.28
CA VAL A 236 7.52 0.70 -2.00
C VAL A 236 6.33 0.51 -1.10
N ILE A 237 6.12 -0.73 -0.67
CA ILE A 237 5.08 -1.09 0.30
C ILE A 237 5.72 -1.47 1.64
N VAL A 238 5.05 -1.13 2.74
CA VAL A 238 5.44 -1.52 4.09
C VAL A 238 4.34 -2.36 4.74
N PRO A 239 4.70 -3.40 5.50
CA PRO A 239 3.72 -4.12 6.29
C PRO A 239 3.32 -3.28 7.51
N VAL A 240 2.03 -3.26 7.77
CA VAL A 240 1.45 -2.66 8.96
C VAL A 240 1.00 -3.76 9.89
N TYR A 241 1.37 -3.67 11.16
CA TYR A 241 0.96 -4.58 12.22
C TYR A 241 0.03 -3.88 13.20
N LEU A 242 -0.95 -4.62 13.72
CA LEU A 242 -1.71 -4.18 14.90
C LEU A 242 -0.92 -4.55 16.14
N ILE A 243 -0.72 -3.57 17.02
CA ILE A 243 0.02 -3.72 18.27
C ILE A 243 -0.84 -3.21 19.43
N ASP A 244 -0.64 -3.76 20.63
CA ASP A 244 -1.22 -3.18 21.83
C ASP A 244 -0.45 -1.88 22.15
N PRO A 245 -1.13 -0.71 22.18
CA PRO A 245 -0.50 0.57 22.50
C PRO A 245 0.27 0.55 23.83
N ALA A 246 -0.17 -0.26 24.82
CA ALA A 246 0.52 -0.38 26.10
C ALA A 246 1.91 -1.04 25.98
N THR A 247 2.13 -1.83 24.93
CA THR A 247 3.39 -2.52 24.64
C THR A 247 4.23 -1.85 23.55
N ALA A 248 3.78 -0.72 23.00
CA ALA A 248 4.45 -0.05 21.88
C ALA A 248 5.89 0.39 22.20
N SER A 249 6.21 0.66 23.47
CA SER A 249 7.53 1.09 23.92
C SER A 249 8.57 -0.05 23.95
N THR A 250 8.13 -1.31 24.09
CA THR A 250 9.00 -2.49 24.11
C THR A 250 9.16 -3.13 22.73
N LEU A 251 8.41 -2.63 21.75
CA LEU A 251 8.47 -3.08 20.37
C LEU A 251 9.84 -2.78 19.76
N ARG A 252 10.45 -3.80 19.14
CA ARG A 252 11.68 -3.62 18.36
C ARG A 252 11.38 -2.80 17.10
N LYS A 253 11.63 -1.50 17.18
CA LYS A 253 11.50 -0.56 16.05
C LYS A 253 12.61 -0.77 15.01
N PRO A 254 12.37 -0.42 13.74
CA PRO A 254 13.41 -0.39 12.71
C PRO A 254 14.51 0.61 13.06
N ASP A 255 15.66 0.46 12.40
CA ASP A 255 16.74 1.44 12.49
C ASP A 255 16.24 2.82 12.03
N LYS A 256 16.76 3.88 12.65
CA LYS A 256 16.42 5.28 12.29
C LYS A 256 16.64 5.56 10.81
N ILE A 257 17.61 4.90 10.18
CA ILE A 257 17.89 5.04 8.75
C ILE A 257 17.73 3.66 8.12
N THR A 258 16.73 3.52 7.26
CA THR A 258 16.45 2.29 6.53
C THR A 258 16.76 2.46 5.05
N VAL A 259 17.56 1.56 4.48
CA VAL A 259 17.91 1.56 3.05
C VAL A 259 17.06 0.54 2.30
N ILE A 260 16.35 0.98 1.27
CA ILE A 260 15.39 0.18 0.49
C ILE A 260 15.81 0.21 -0.98
N TYR A 261 15.96 -0.96 -1.57
CA TYR A 261 16.30 -1.13 -2.98
C TYR A 261 15.84 -2.50 -3.48
N ARG A 262 15.62 -2.60 -4.79
CA ARG A 262 15.24 -3.85 -5.44
C ARG A 262 16.35 -4.91 -5.27
N GLY A 263 15.97 -6.12 -4.87
CA GLY A 263 16.90 -7.24 -4.70
C GLY A 263 17.59 -7.32 -3.33
N LYS A 264 17.15 -6.52 -2.36
CA LYS A 264 17.47 -6.71 -0.94
C LYS A 264 16.79 -8.02 -0.48
N LYS A 265 17.56 -9.11 -0.41
CA LYS A 265 17.16 -10.41 0.17
C LYS A 265 17.60 -10.49 1.62
#